data_AF-A0A850SAS5-F1
#
_entry.id   AF-A0A850SAS5-F1
#
_cell.length_a   1.000
_cell.length_b   1.000
_cell.length_c   1.000
_cell.angle_alpha   90.00
_cell.angle_beta   90.00
_cell.angle_gamma   90.00
#
_symmetry.space_group_name_H-M   'P 1'
#
loop_
_entity.id
_entity.type
_entity.pdbx_description
1 polymer ?
#
loop_
_entity_poly.entity_id
_entity_poly.type
_entity_poly.pdbx_seq_one_letter_code
_entity_poly.pdbx_strand_id
1 'polypeptide(L)'
;MNSLVYLRRMIVSQKPARVDYTVGSTTKSIYYERAGFEGTHDEVSRKLREIFESKSVEVITSSDFNPMSNKRVFAPQAIASALAGYTFNAEMRASLLSFAMRLPPLIVRLYPMQRYAFQDNSTYMKMHMMYQHNGSLRMQGFISQAENTRDEIIRLRVLMATYILGLIAPLNSGGNSHTATREMRAQNPDARRGKKVSILSRIINRIRGL
;
A
#
# COMPACT_ATOMS: atom_id res chain seq x y z
N MET A 1 -13.66 7.55 -3.27
CA MET A 1 -12.78 6.43 -2.86
C MET A 1 -11.71 6.88 -1.85
N ASN A 2 -12.09 7.70 -0.89
CA ASN A 2 -11.14 8.28 0.07
C ASN A 2 -10.64 7.22 1.07
N SER A 3 -11.47 6.20 1.37
CA SER A 3 -11.13 5.07 2.22
C SER A 3 -9.82 4.38 1.85
N LEU A 4 -9.59 4.08 0.56
CA LEU A 4 -8.33 3.45 0.13
C LEU A 4 -7.12 4.36 0.30
N VAL A 5 -7.27 5.65 -0.01
CA VAL A 5 -6.20 6.65 0.12
C VAL A 5 -5.81 6.78 1.59
N TYR A 6 -6.80 6.83 2.47
CA TYR A 6 -6.64 6.92 3.91
C TYR A 6 -5.97 5.69 4.50
N LEU A 7 -6.46 4.48 4.19
CA LEU A 7 -5.84 3.23 4.62
C LEU A 7 -4.39 3.11 4.14
N ARG A 8 -4.13 3.48 2.88
CA ARG A 8 -2.77 3.50 2.32
C ARG A 8 -1.85 4.42 3.11
N ARG A 9 -2.25 5.69 3.31
CA ARG A 9 -1.44 6.69 4.03
C ARG A 9 -1.13 6.21 5.44
N MET A 10 -2.14 5.68 6.14
CA MET A 10 -2.00 5.12 7.47
C MET A 10 -0.99 3.97 7.50
N ILE A 11 -1.17 2.93 6.67
CA ILE A 11 -0.31 1.74 6.66
C ILE A 11 1.14 2.11 6.30
N VAL A 12 1.32 2.95 5.28
CA VAL A 12 2.65 3.38 4.82
C VAL A 12 3.35 4.26 5.87
N SER A 13 2.61 5.10 6.59
CA SER A 13 3.19 5.95 7.65
C SER A 13 3.72 5.14 8.85
N GLN A 14 3.16 3.95 9.09
CA GLN A 14 3.43 3.10 10.25
C GLN A 14 3.27 3.82 11.61
N LYS A 15 2.49 4.91 11.65
CA LYS A 15 2.18 5.65 12.87
C LYS A 15 0.86 5.15 13.48
N PRO A 16 0.69 5.26 14.81
CA PRO A 16 -0.59 5.02 15.46
C PRO A 16 -1.69 5.89 14.83
N ALA A 17 -2.81 5.27 14.51
CA ALA A 17 -3.96 5.93 13.92
C ALA A 17 -5.25 5.19 14.26
N ARG A 18 -6.34 5.95 14.34
CA ARG A 18 -7.71 5.43 14.41
C ARG A 18 -8.42 5.73 13.10
N VAL A 19 -9.09 4.74 12.55
CA VAL A 19 -9.99 4.91 11.41
C VAL A 19 -11.41 4.85 11.92
N ASP A 20 -12.12 5.96 11.82
CA ASP A 20 -13.55 6.06 12.12
C ASP A 20 -14.33 5.93 10.82
N TYR A 21 -15.38 5.12 10.83
CA TYR A 21 -16.19 4.88 9.64
C TYR A 21 -17.65 4.66 10.00
N THR A 22 -18.55 5.07 9.11
CA THR A 22 -20.00 4.98 9.33
C THR A 22 -20.61 3.85 8.53
N VAL A 23 -21.41 3.01 9.18
CA VAL A 23 -22.24 1.96 8.55
C VAL A 23 -23.68 2.20 8.96
N GLY A 24 -24.54 2.56 7.98
CA GLY A 24 -25.90 3.00 8.28
C GLY A 24 -25.88 4.25 9.18
N SER A 25 -26.45 4.15 10.38
CA SER A 25 -26.49 5.21 11.39
C SER A 25 -25.40 5.10 12.46
N THR A 26 -24.55 4.07 12.43
CA THR A 26 -23.59 3.80 13.50
C THR A 26 -22.16 4.11 13.05
N THR A 27 -21.45 4.89 13.86
CA THR A 27 -20.00 5.12 13.70
C THR A 27 -19.22 4.06 14.47
N LYS A 28 -18.31 3.38 13.79
CA LYS A 28 -17.41 2.37 14.33
C LYS A 28 -15.96 2.81 14.14
N SER A 29 -15.05 2.19 14.86
CA SER A 29 -13.63 2.48 14.77
C SER A 29 -12.76 1.22 14.72
N ILE A 30 -11.61 1.37 14.06
CA ILE A 30 -10.50 0.40 14.09
C ILE A 30 -9.18 1.13 14.34
N TYR A 31 -8.36 0.56 15.21
CA TYR A 31 -7.04 1.09 15.54
C TYR A 31 -5.97 0.38 14.74
N TYR A 32 -4.94 1.13 14.36
CA TYR A 32 -3.78 0.67 13.65
C TYR A 32 -2.51 1.21 14.30
N GLU A 33 -1.50 0.37 14.41
CA GLU A 33 -0.14 0.75 14.77
C GLU A 33 0.86 -0.05 13.92
N ARG A 34 2.16 0.13 14.15
CA ARG A 34 3.22 -0.56 13.40
C ARG A 34 3.08 -2.09 13.41
N ALA A 35 2.61 -2.66 14.51
CA ALA A 35 2.39 -4.11 14.64
C ALA A 35 1.20 -4.62 13.82
N GLY A 36 0.26 -3.75 13.44
CA GLY A 36 -0.90 -4.08 12.63
C GLY A 36 -2.20 -3.48 13.18
N PHE A 37 -3.31 -4.06 12.75
CA PHE A 37 -4.64 -3.68 13.21
C PHE A 37 -4.97 -4.32 14.54
N GLU A 38 -5.65 -3.58 15.41
CA GLU A 38 -6.14 -4.09 16.69
C GLU A 38 -7.37 -4.98 16.52
N GLY A 39 -7.34 -6.15 17.16
CA GLY A 39 -8.46 -7.09 17.23
C GLY A 39 -8.09 -8.51 16.84
N THR A 40 -9.10 -9.37 16.74
CA THR A 40 -8.95 -10.71 16.17
C THR A 40 -9.02 -10.69 14.64
N HIS A 41 -8.57 -11.78 14.01
CA HIS A 41 -8.54 -11.91 12.55
C HIS A 41 -9.90 -11.64 11.88
N ASP A 42 -10.97 -12.20 12.43
CA ASP A 42 -12.32 -12.10 11.86
C ASP A 42 -12.94 -10.71 12.09
N GLU A 43 -12.71 -10.13 13.27
CA GLU A 43 -13.14 -8.76 13.56
C GLU A 43 -12.48 -7.75 12.64
N VAL A 44 -11.15 -7.82 12.50
CA VAL A 44 -10.38 -6.91 11.63
C VAL A 44 -10.83 -7.07 10.18
N SER A 45 -10.97 -8.31 9.69
CA SER A 45 -11.41 -8.58 8.32
C SER A 45 -12.82 -8.01 8.05
N ARG A 46 -13.75 -8.19 8.99
CA ARG A 46 -15.11 -7.64 8.89
C ARG A 46 -15.10 -6.11 8.90
N LYS A 47 -14.39 -5.49 9.85
CA LYS A 47 -14.28 -4.02 9.94
C LYS A 47 -13.66 -3.41 8.68
N LEU A 48 -12.63 -4.05 8.11
CA LEU A 48 -12.01 -3.59 6.87
C LEU A 48 -12.97 -3.66 5.67
N ARG A 49 -13.80 -4.70 5.56
CA ARG A 49 -14.86 -4.78 4.54
C ARG A 49 -15.88 -3.66 4.71
N GLU A 50 -16.32 -3.39 5.94
CA GLU A 50 -17.20 -2.27 6.23
C GLU A 50 -16.56 -0.92 5.83
N ILE A 51 -15.26 -0.73 6.06
CA ILE A 51 -14.52 0.47 5.63
C ILE A 51 -14.45 0.59 4.10
N PHE A 52 -14.32 -0.52 3.37
CA PHE A 52 -14.30 -0.50 1.91
C PHE A 52 -15.62 0.02 1.34
N GLU A 53 -16.74 -0.28 1.99
CA GLU A 53 -18.09 0.10 1.56
C GLU A 53 -18.55 1.44 2.13
N SER A 54 -17.90 1.92 3.19
CA SER A 54 -18.29 3.15 3.87
C SER A 54 -18.04 4.39 3.01
N LYS A 55 -19.05 5.27 2.98
CA LYS A 55 -18.98 6.58 2.31
C LYS A 55 -18.30 7.64 3.17
N SER A 56 -18.29 7.45 4.50
CA SER A 56 -17.69 8.36 5.46
C SER A 56 -16.59 7.63 6.23
N VAL A 57 -15.34 7.98 5.92
CA VAL A 57 -14.16 7.42 6.58
C VAL A 57 -13.25 8.58 6.96
N GLU A 58 -12.87 8.64 8.21
CA GLU A 58 -11.94 9.62 8.76
C GLU A 58 -10.76 8.90 9.42
N VAL A 59 -9.56 9.45 9.25
CA VAL A 59 -8.35 8.92 9.89
C VAL A 59 -7.81 9.96 10.85
N ILE A 60 -7.77 9.59 12.12
CA ILE A 60 -7.29 10.44 13.19
C ILE A 60 -5.91 9.91 13.59
N THR A 61 -4.89 10.74 13.40
CA THR A 61 -3.53 10.46 13.83
C THR A 61 -3.27 11.20 15.14
N SER A 62 -3.04 10.45 16.21
CA SER A 62 -2.70 10.96 17.53
C SER A 62 -1.67 10.02 18.17
N SER A 63 -0.81 10.56 19.02
CA SER A 63 0.09 9.78 19.88
C SER A 63 -0.65 9.07 21.02
N ASP A 64 -1.84 9.55 21.36
CA ASP A 64 -2.49 9.24 22.64
C ASP A 64 -3.63 8.23 22.48
N PHE A 65 -3.42 7.22 21.64
CA PHE A 65 -4.37 6.12 21.52
C PHE A 65 -4.00 4.99 22.49
N ASN A 66 -4.84 4.78 23.49
CA ASN A 66 -4.76 3.60 24.34
C ASN A 66 -5.42 2.43 23.61
N PRO A 67 -4.66 1.37 23.26
CA PRO A 67 -5.26 0.19 22.65
C PRO A 67 -6.20 -0.49 23.64
N MET A 68 -7.36 -0.93 23.18
CA MET A 68 -8.34 -1.66 24.02
C MET A 68 -8.02 -3.15 24.14
N SER A 69 -7.13 -3.65 23.29
CA SER A 69 -6.69 -5.05 23.22
C SER A 69 -5.21 -5.14 22.91
N ASN A 70 -4.56 -6.22 23.33
CA ASN A 70 -3.18 -6.56 22.94
C ASN A 70 -3.12 -7.41 21.65
N LYS A 71 -4.26 -7.85 21.12
CA LYS A 71 -4.30 -8.66 19.91
C LYS A 71 -4.05 -7.79 18.68
N ARG A 72 -3.16 -8.25 17.80
CA ARG A 72 -2.78 -7.56 16.57
C ARG A 72 -2.80 -8.48 15.37
N VAL A 73 -3.30 -7.98 14.25
CA VAL A 73 -3.28 -8.66 12.95
C VAL A 73 -2.43 -7.83 12.00
N PHE A 74 -1.36 -8.43 11.50
CA PHE A 74 -0.41 -7.76 10.61
C PHE A 74 -1.11 -7.26 9.34
N ALA A 75 -0.75 -6.06 8.86
CA ALA A 75 -1.53 -5.37 7.83
C ALA A 75 -1.68 -6.15 6.50
N PRO A 76 -0.60 -6.74 5.91
CA PRO A 76 -0.73 -7.61 4.75
C PRO A 76 -1.68 -8.79 4.94
N GLN A 77 -1.65 -9.42 6.12
CA GLN A 77 -2.55 -10.52 6.46
C GLN A 77 -4.00 -10.03 6.59
N ALA A 78 -4.22 -8.95 7.32
CA ALA A 78 -5.55 -8.35 7.49
C ALA A 78 -6.19 -7.96 6.14
N ILE A 79 -5.42 -7.33 5.25
CA ILE A 79 -5.89 -6.93 3.92
C ILE A 79 -6.15 -8.15 3.03
N ALA A 80 -5.27 -9.16 3.06
CA ALA A 80 -5.47 -10.39 2.30
C ALA A 80 -6.77 -11.10 2.71
N SER A 81 -7.01 -11.22 4.02
CA SER A 81 -8.21 -11.85 4.58
C SER A 81 -9.48 -11.04 4.35
N ALA A 82 -9.41 -9.71 4.47
CA ALA A 82 -10.53 -8.84 4.16
C ALA A 82 -10.96 -8.96 2.68
N LEU A 83 -10.01 -9.14 1.76
CA LEU A 83 -10.29 -9.28 0.32
C LEU A 83 -10.63 -10.72 -0.11
N ALA A 84 -10.29 -11.73 0.70
CA ALA A 84 -10.58 -13.14 0.38
C ALA A 84 -12.08 -13.37 0.14
N GLY A 85 -12.42 -13.80 -1.07
CA GLY A 85 -13.82 -13.99 -1.49
C GLY A 85 -14.67 -12.72 -1.54
N TYR A 86 -14.10 -11.53 -1.35
CA TYR A 86 -14.84 -10.28 -1.36
C TYR A 86 -15.35 -9.95 -2.77
N THR A 87 -16.62 -9.55 -2.86
CA THR A 87 -17.29 -9.17 -4.10
C THR A 87 -17.76 -7.73 -4.01
N PHE A 88 -17.66 -6.99 -5.10
CA PHE A 88 -18.05 -5.59 -5.14
C PHE A 88 -19.50 -5.43 -5.56
N ASN A 89 -20.23 -4.56 -4.88
CA ASN A 89 -21.48 -4.03 -5.43
C ASN A 89 -21.20 -3.15 -6.67
N ALA A 90 -22.24 -2.85 -7.45
CA ALA A 90 -22.09 -2.11 -8.71
C ALA A 90 -21.48 -0.71 -8.51
N GLU A 91 -21.87 0.00 -7.43
CA GLU A 91 -21.38 1.34 -7.11
C GLU A 91 -19.87 1.34 -6.79
N MET A 92 -19.43 0.39 -5.97
CA MET A 92 -18.02 0.21 -5.58
C MET A 92 -17.18 -0.23 -6.77
N ARG A 93 -17.69 -1.16 -7.59
CA ARG A 93 -17.03 -1.58 -8.83
C ARG A 93 -16.80 -0.40 -9.77
N ALA A 94 -17.82 0.41 -10.03
CA ALA A 94 -17.71 1.59 -10.88
C ALA A 94 -16.72 2.62 -10.31
N SER A 95 -16.74 2.82 -8.99
CA SER A 95 -15.81 3.71 -8.29
C SER A 95 -14.36 3.24 -8.41
N LEU A 96 -14.10 1.94 -8.24
CA LEU A 96 -12.78 1.31 -8.38
C LEU A 96 -12.25 1.41 -9.81
N LEU A 97 -13.10 1.16 -10.80
CA LEU A 97 -12.75 1.35 -12.21
C LEU A 97 -12.39 2.81 -12.49
N SER A 98 -13.25 3.75 -12.09
CA SER A 98 -12.99 5.19 -12.28
C SER A 98 -11.69 5.63 -11.58
N PHE A 99 -11.39 5.07 -10.41
CA PHE A 99 -10.14 5.31 -9.71
C PHE A 99 -8.93 4.76 -10.49
N ALA A 100 -9.02 3.53 -10.98
CA ALA A 100 -7.96 2.89 -11.77
C ALA A 100 -7.62 3.68 -13.05
N MET A 101 -8.63 4.27 -13.69
CA MET A 101 -8.48 5.12 -14.87
C MET A 101 -7.71 6.41 -14.59
N ARG A 102 -7.78 6.93 -13.37
CA ARG A 102 -7.10 8.17 -12.96
C ARG A 102 -5.68 7.95 -12.44
N LEU A 103 -5.27 6.69 -12.21
CA LEU A 103 -3.93 6.41 -11.74
C LEU A 103 -2.91 6.71 -12.85
N PRO A 104 -1.81 7.43 -12.54
CA PRO A 104 -0.72 7.61 -13.48
C PRO A 104 -0.04 6.25 -13.74
N PRO A 105 0.89 6.16 -14.71
CA PRO A 105 1.77 5.00 -14.85
C PRO A 105 2.45 4.68 -13.51
N LEU A 106 2.53 3.39 -13.17
CA LEU A 106 2.92 2.90 -11.85
C LEU A 106 4.19 2.05 -11.92
N ILE A 107 4.98 2.11 -10.85
CA ILE A 107 5.92 1.04 -10.48
C ILE A 107 5.20 -0.02 -9.64
N VAL A 108 5.61 -1.28 -9.77
CA VAL A 108 5.06 -2.40 -8.99
C VAL A 108 6.18 -3.06 -8.20
N ARG A 109 6.09 -2.97 -6.87
CA ARG A 109 7.01 -3.63 -5.94
C ARG A 109 6.52 -5.04 -5.63
N LEU A 110 7.46 -5.99 -5.66
CA LEU A 110 7.18 -7.36 -5.28
C LEU A 110 7.24 -7.50 -3.76
N TYR A 111 6.21 -8.12 -3.19
CA TYR A 111 6.12 -8.47 -1.77
C TYR A 111 5.56 -9.89 -1.66
N PRO A 112 6.05 -10.74 -0.75
CA PRO A 112 5.68 -12.16 -0.71
C PRO A 112 4.27 -12.38 -0.12
N MET A 113 3.23 -11.89 -0.80
CA MET A 113 1.82 -11.95 -0.40
C MET A 113 1.31 -13.39 -0.18
N GLN A 114 1.90 -14.37 -0.87
CA GLN A 114 1.62 -15.80 -0.66
C GLN A 114 1.83 -16.26 0.80
N ARG A 115 2.75 -15.63 1.55
CA ARG A 115 2.99 -15.95 2.97
C ARG A 115 1.82 -15.54 3.87
N TYR A 116 0.92 -14.69 3.36
CA TYR A 116 -0.22 -14.14 4.08
C TYR A 116 -1.55 -14.64 3.50
N ALA A 117 -1.54 -15.81 2.84
CA ALA A 117 -2.71 -16.47 2.27
C ALA A 117 -3.52 -15.60 1.29
N PHE A 118 -2.85 -14.71 0.56
CA PHE A 118 -3.51 -13.91 -0.47
C PHE A 118 -3.97 -14.77 -1.64
N GLN A 119 -5.29 -14.96 -1.77
CA GLN A 119 -5.89 -15.90 -2.73
C GLN A 119 -5.61 -15.54 -4.20
N ASP A 120 -5.54 -14.24 -4.52
CA ASP A 120 -5.36 -13.75 -5.89
C ASP A 120 -3.87 -13.59 -6.27
N ASN A 121 -2.98 -14.36 -5.64
CA ASN A 121 -1.52 -14.22 -5.80
C ASN A 121 -1.06 -14.45 -7.25
N SER A 122 -1.68 -15.37 -8.00
CA SER A 122 -1.33 -15.61 -9.41
C SER A 122 -1.56 -14.36 -10.27
N THR A 123 -2.70 -13.67 -10.07
CA THR A 123 -3.02 -12.42 -10.76
C THR A 123 -2.13 -11.26 -10.31
N TYR A 124 -1.76 -11.22 -9.02
CA TYR A 124 -0.74 -10.30 -8.52
C TYR A 124 0.63 -10.51 -9.20
N MET A 125 1.08 -11.75 -9.36
CA MET A 125 2.33 -12.06 -10.07
C MET A 125 2.26 -11.66 -11.54
N LYS A 126 1.12 -11.88 -12.23
CA LYS A 126 0.91 -11.39 -13.61
C LYS A 126 1.07 -9.87 -13.69
N MET A 127 0.46 -9.13 -12.77
CA MET A 127 0.61 -7.67 -12.69
C MET A 127 2.09 -7.25 -12.55
N HIS A 128 2.85 -7.95 -11.70
CA HIS A 128 4.28 -7.68 -11.54
C HIS A 128 5.08 -8.01 -12.80
N MET A 129 4.81 -9.14 -13.46
CA MET A 129 5.47 -9.52 -14.72
C MET A 129 5.20 -8.50 -15.84
N MET A 130 3.97 -7.97 -15.93
CA MET A 130 3.65 -6.90 -16.89
C MET A 130 4.49 -5.64 -16.65
N TYR A 131 4.70 -5.26 -15.38
CA TYR A 131 5.59 -4.15 -15.05
C TYR A 131 7.05 -4.44 -15.42
N GLN A 132 7.56 -5.64 -15.13
CA GLN A 132 8.93 -6.04 -15.48
C GLN A 132 9.17 -5.98 -17.00
N HIS A 133 8.20 -6.46 -17.79
CA HIS A 133 8.31 -6.45 -19.25
C HIS A 133 8.24 -5.03 -19.85
N ASN A 134 7.33 -4.19 -19.36
CA ASN A 134 7.04 -2.89 -19.97
C ASN A 134 7.78 -1.71 -19.33
N GLY A 135 8.48 -1.92 -18.21
CA GLY A 135 9.10 -0.88 -17.39
C GLY A 135 8.11 0.06 -16.66
N SER A 136 6.81 -0.07 -16.94
CA SER A 136 5.73 0.70 -16.34
C SER A 136 4.41 -0.08 -16.38
N LEU A 137 3.52 0.17 -15.42
CA LEU A 137 2.18 -0.43 -15.39
C LEU A 137 1.11 0.66 -15.48
N ARG A 138 0.22 0.57 -16.46
CA ARG A 138 -1.05 1.31 -16.44
C ARG A 138 -2.14 0.42 -15.85
N MET A 139 -2.73 0.83 -14.73
CA MET A 139 -3.73 0.01 -14.02
C MET A 139 -4.96 -0.26 -14.88
N GLN A 140 -5.42 0.73 -15.65
CA GLN A 140 -6.48 0.54 -16.65
C GLN A 140 -6.16 -0.61 -17.60
N GLY A 141 -4.97 -0.63 -18.20
CA GLY A 141 -4.56 -1.65 -19.15
C GLY A 141 -4.49 -3.05 -18.52
N PHE A 142 -4.09 -3.12 -17.25
CA PHE A 142 -4.14 -4.37 -16.49
C PHE A 142 -5.58 -4.87 -16.28
N ILE A 143 -6.51 -3.98 -15.92
CA ILE A 143 -7.91 -4.37 -15.68
C ILE A 143 -8.62 -4.70 -17.00
N SER A 144 -8.35 -3.98 -18.10
CA SER A 144 -8.99 -4.20 -19.39
C SER A 144 -8.61 -5.52 -20.06
N GLN A 145 -7.56 -6.19 -19.58
CA GLN A 145 -7.20 -7.55 -19.98
C GLN A 145 -8.03 -8.64 -19.27
N ALA A 146 -9.06 -8.26 -18.51
CA ALA A 146 -9.97 -9.21 -17.90
C ALA A 146 -10.77 -9.96 -18.97
N GLU A 147 -10.78 -11.29 -18.91
CA GLU A 147 -11.52 -12.14 -19.87
C GLU A 147 -13.03 -12.13 -19.58
N ASN A 148 -13.41 -11.92 -18.33
CA ASN A 148 -14.80 -11.94 -17.88
C ASN A 148 -14.95 -11.15 -16.56
N THR A 149 -16.20 -10.98 -16.12
CA THR A 149 -16.54 -10.26 -14.87
C THR A 149 -15.83 -10.82 -13.63
N ARG A 150 -15.63 -12.14 -13.55
CA ARG A 150 -14.95 -12.75 -12.40
C ARG A 150 -13.47 -12.39 -12.38
N ASP A 151 -12.80 -12.44 -13.52
CA ASP A 151 -11.39 -12.02 -13.63
C ASP A 151 -11.24 -10.52 -13.35
N GLU A 152 -12.19 -9.69 -13.79
CA GLU A 152 -12.18 -8.25 -13.47
C GLU A 152 -12.26 -8.02 -11.96
N ILE A 153 -13.15 -8.72 -11.25
CA ILE A 153 -13.26 -8.64 -9.78
C ILE A 153 -11.93 -9.04 -9.11
N ILE A 154 -11.29 -10.12 -9.57
CA ILE A 154 -9.99 -10.56 -9.06
C ILE A 154 -8.93 -9.46 -9.26
N ARG A 155 -8.86 -8.86 -10.45
CA ARG A 155 -7.91 -7.77 -10.75
C ARG A 155 -8.18 -6.53 -9.92
N LEU A 156 -9.44 -6.19 -9.66
CA LEU A 156 -9.83 -5.09 -8.77
C LEU A 156 -9.42 -5.37 -7.32
N ARG A 157 -9.53 -6.62 -6.83
CA ARG A 157 -9.00 -7.00 -5.51
C ARG A 157 -7.48 -6.87 -5.44
N VAL A 158 -6.76 -7.28 -6.49
CA VAL A 158 -5.29 -7.09 -6.60
C VAL A 158 -4.93 -5.61 -6.59
N LEU A 159 -5.67 -4.77 -7.32
CA LEU A 159 -5.52 -3.32 -7.27
C LEU A 159 -5.68 -2.79 -5.84
N MET A 160 -6.77 -3.17 -5.14
CA MET A 160 -6.99 -2.71 -3.76
C MET A 160 -5.85 -3.14 -2.83
N ALA A 161 -5.49 -4.42 -2.84
CA ALA A 161 -4.43 -4.94 -1.98
C ALA A 161 -3.11 -4.20 -2.20
N THR A 162 -2.69 -4.08 -3.46
CA THR A 162 -1.41 -3.47 -3.82
C THR A 162 -1.41 -1.97 -3.61
N TYR A 163 -2.55 -1.30 -3.80
CA TYR A 163 -2.70 0.12 -3.52
C TYR A 163 -2.62 0.41 -2.03
N ILE A 164 -3.43 -0.29 -1.21
CA ILE A 164 -3.50 -0.09 0.24
C ILE A 164 -2.15 -0.38 0.90
N LEU A 165 -1.49 -1.47 0.50
CA LEU A 165 -0.19 -1.86 1.07
C LEU A 165 1.00 -1.04 0.53
N GLY A 166 0.77 -0.07 -0.35
CA GLY A 166 1.84 0.77 -0.89
C GLY A 166 2.78 0.04 -1.87
N LEU A 167 2.34 -1.09 -2.43
CA LEU A 167 3.13 -1.91 -3.37
C LEU A 167 3.15 -1.32 -4.77
N ILE A 168 2.18 -0.47 -5.11
CA ILE A 168 2.20 0.34 -6.32
C ILE A 168 2.42 1.80 -6.00
N ALA A 169 3.20 2.52 -6.81
CA ALA A 169 3.41 3.96 -6.66
C ALA A 169 3.54 4.63 -8.04
N PRO A 170 3.26 5.94 -8.18
CA PRO A 170 3.48 6.66 -9.42
C PRO A 170 4.93 6.53 -9.91
N LEU A 171 5.09 6.30 -11.21
CA LEU A 171 6.37 6.39 -11.88
C LEU A 171 6.72 7.87 -11.99
N ASN A 172 7.66 8.35 -11.17
CA ASN A 172 8.13 9.73 -11.27
C ASN A 172 8.91 9.89 -12.58
N SER A 173 8.39 10.67 -13.53
CA SER A 173 9.04 10.97 -14.81
C SER A 173 10.27 11.89 -14.72
N GLY A 174 10.88 12.03 -13.53
CA GLY A 174 12.05 12.86 -13.33
C GLY A 174 12.67 12.65 -11.95
N GLY A 175 13.89 12.13 -11.91
CA GLY A 175 14.73 12.09 -10.72
C GLY A 175 14.94 10.69 -10.13
N ASN A 176 16.08 10.08 -10.49
CA ASN A 176 16.87 9.12 -9.72
C ASN A 176 16.18 8.48 -8.50
N SER A 177 15.54 7.33 -8.70
CA SER A 177 15.49 6.31 -7.66
C SER A 177 15.90 4.97 -8.27
N HIS A 178 17.20 4.72 -8.21
CA HIS A 178 17.81 3.43 -8.50
C HIS A 178 17.09 2.31 -7.72
N THR A 179 16.56 1.32 -8.45
CA THR A 179 16.75 -0.11 -8.19
C THR A 179 17.01 -0.50 -6.73
N ALA A 180 15.93 -0.68 -5.94
CA ALA A 180 15.98 -1.44 -4.69
C ALA A 180 15.77 -2.94 -4.97
N THR A 181 16.68 -3.51 -5.76
CA THR A 181 16.93 -4.96 -5.88
C THR A 181 18.33 -5.10 -6.45
N ARG A 182 19.34 -4.77 -5.63
CA ARG A 182 20.73 -5.02 -5.98
C ARG A 182 21.15 -6.29 -5.25
N GLU A 183 21.30 -7.33 -6.05
CA GLU A 183 21.85 -8.62 -5.70
C GLU A 183 23.15 -8.43 -4.90
N MET A 184 23.25 -9.16 -3.79
CA MET A 184 24.52 -9.40 -3.13
C MET A 184 25.37 -10.29 -4.04
N ARG A 185 26.36 -9.71 -4.73
CA ARG A 185 27.69 -10.30 -4.98
C ARG A 185 28.50 -9.44 -5.95
N ALA A 186 29.59 -8.89 -5.43
CA ALA A 186 30.94 -8.88 -6.00
C ALA A 186 31.68 -7.66 -5.44
N GLN A 187 32.58 -7.93 -4.49
CA GLN A 187 33.63 -7.01 -4.11
C GLN A 187 34.53 -6.79 -5.34
N ASN A 188 34.78 -5.53 -5.68
CA ASN A 188 36.10 -5.06 -6.10
C ASN A 188 36.20 -3.55 -5.86
N PRO A 189 37.31 -3.07 -5.25
CA PRO A 189 37.50 -1.67 -4.93
C PRO A 189 38.18 -0.94 -6.08
N ASP A 190 37.62 0.19 -6.50
CA ASP A 190 38.31 1.42 -6.95
C ASP A 190 37.52 2.17 -8.04
N ALA A 191 36.80 3.21 -7.61
CA ALA A 191 36.46 4.35 -8.48
C ALA A 191 36.07 5.58 -7.64
N ARG A 192 37.11 6.32 -7.25
CA ARG A 192 37.22 7.79 -7.16
C ARG A 192 35.94 8.64 -6.93
N ARG A 193 35.79 9.03 -5.67
CA ARG A 193 35.60 10.41 -5.14
C ARG A 193 34.73 11.41 -5.96
N GLY A 194 33.47 11.54 -5.54
CA GLY A 194 32.66 12.76 -5.67
C GLY A 194 32.06 13.15 -4.31
N LYS A 195 32.89 13.63 -3.39
CA LYS A 195 32.47 14.02 -2.02
C LYS A 195 31.68 15.33 -2.05
N LYS A 196 30.35 15.25 -1.91
CA LYS A 196 29.53 16.38 -1.45
C LYS A 196 29.87 16.66 0.02
N VAL A 197 30.59 17.75 0.26
CA VAL A 197 30.97 18.21 1.60
C VAL A 197 29.73 18.79 2.30
N SER A 198 29.31 18.13 3.38
CA SER A 198 28.18 18.52 4.24
C SER A 198 28.43 19.89 4.90
N ILE A 199 27.39 20.71 5.04
CA ILE A 199 27.44 22.06 5.63
C ILE A 199 28.05 22.05 7.05
N LEU A 200 27.90 20.95 7.80
CA LEU A 200 28.51 20.76 9.11
C LEU A 200 30.06 20.77 9.08
N SER A 201 30.68 20.25 8.02
CA SER A 201 32.13 20.33 7.83
C SER A 201 32.65 21.72 7.43
N ARG A 202 31.79 22.60 6.88
CA ARG A 202 32.15 24.02 6.67
C ARG A 202 32.12 24.83 7.96
N ILE A 203 31.19 24.52 8.88
CA ILE A 203 31.08 25.20 10.17
C ILE A 203 32.27 24.85 11.08
N ILE A 204 32.66 23.57 11.13
CA ILE A 204 33.78 23.11 11.98
C ILE A 204 35.13 23.66 11.50
N ASN A 205 35.35 23.79 10.19
CA ASN A 205 36.58 24.38 9.65
C ASN A 205 36.66 25.91 9.80
N ARG A 206 35.54 26.59 10.04
CA ARG A 206 35.50 28.04 10.31
C ARG A 206 35.78 28.39 11.77
N ILE A 207 35.48 27.49 12.71
CA ILE A 207 35.70 27.69 14.15
C ILE A 207 37.13 27.32 14.58
N ARG A 208 37.86 26.52 13.78
CA ARG A 208 39.27 26.15 14.05
C ARG A 208 40.31 27.02 13.33
N GLY A 209 39.90 28.12 12.70
CA GLY A 209 40.80 29.09 12.09
C GLY A 209 40.15 30.47 12.05
N LEU A 210 40.29 31.22 13.15
CA LEU A 210 39.87 32.62 13.36
C LEU A 210 38.36 32.90 13.26
#